data_AF-A0ABD5T241-F1
#
_entry.id   AF-A0ABD5T241-F1
#
_cell.length_a   1.000
_cell.length_b   1.000
_cell.length_c   1.000
_cell.angle_alpha   90.00
_cell.angle_beta   90.00
_cell.angle_gamma   90.00
#
_symmetry.space_group_name_H-M   'P 1'
#
loop_
_entity.id
_entity.type
_entity.pdbx_description
1 polymer ?
#
loop_
_entity_poly.entity_id
_entity_poly.type
_entity_poly.pdbx_seq_one_letter_code
_entity_poly.pdbx_strand_id
1 'polypeptide(L)'
;VGGGAAGGDTASRQLVILDEADNIHGNYDRGGASAITKLVKESGQPIVLIANDYYDMARGLRNATREIEFRDISARSIVPVLRDVCRKEGIEFESDALSEIAERNRGDLRGAINDLQAAAEGRDSITVEDVVTGDRDKALGLFPFLDAVLKEESAEEALQSAYAVDETPDDLTKWIENNLLDVYDPRETVRAYDFLANADVWLGRVRATQNYSYWRYATDNAAAGVAAARDETKGGWTRYNRPQFWSSSDATADEVVGRIAAASGCSVATARREVLPFLQAVTHHCKPRELTVAMAAAYELDEAGVAFVTGSGESTNKVASIVEDAQILRDERMEDNAEGAFAASAGRRDGDLVEERDDENASDGRPGSDVDDGSAVGEDTAGESGGEVIEEEADDDDGQAGLGDFV
;
A
#
# COMPACT_ATOMS: atom_id res chain seq x y z
N VAL A 1 30.78 16.06 26.95
CA VAL A 1 30.16 15.35 28.08
C VAL A 1 28.73 15.06 27.69
N GLY A 2 28.45 13.85 27.20
CA GLY A 2 27.17 13.48 26.64
C GLY A 2 26.18 13.10 27.75
N GLY A 3 25.13 13.90 27.92
CA GLY A 3 23.99 13.57 28.75
C GLY A 3 23.12 12.57 28.03
N GLY A 4 23.42 11.28 28.20
CA GLY A 4 22.48 10.22 27.82
C GLY A 4 21.23 10.29 28.70
N ALA A 5 20.10 9.84 28.16
CA ALA A 5 18.80 9.75 28.84
C ALA A 5 18.80 8.92 30.15
N ALA A 6 19.95 8.34 30.52
CA ALA A 6 20.18 7.58 31.75
C ALA A 6 21.04 8.32 32.81
N GLY A 7 21.33 9.62 32.62
CA GLY A 7 22.20 10.38 33.53
C GLY A 7 21.50 10.88 34.79
N GLY A 8 21.85 10.32 35.95
CA GLY A 8 21.41 10.76 37.29
C GLY A 8 21.98 12.11 37.77
N ASP A 9 22.34 13.02 36.86
CA ASP A 9 22.89 14.32 37.19
C ASP A 9 21.81 15.40 37.02
N THR A 10 21.17 15.78 38.13
CA THR A 10 20.00 16.66 38.22
C THR A 10 20.28 18.15 37.92
N ALA A 11 21.39 18.49 37.28
CA ALA A 11 21.79 19.90 37.10
C ALA A 11 21.05 20.65 35.97
N SER A 12 20.44 19.94 35.01
CA SER A 12 19.51 20.57 34.05
C SER A 12 18.47 19.57 33.57
N ARG A 13 17.20 19.80 33.94
CA ARG A 13 16.07 19.06 33.33
C ARG A 13 15.99 19.45 31.85
N GLN A 14 15.91 18.47 30.98
CA GLN A 14 15.75 18.62 29.54
C GLN A 14 14.34 18.17 29.14
N LEU A 15 13.65 18.94 28.31
CA LEU A 15 12.38 18.53 27.72
C LEU A 15 12.65 17.83 26.40
N VAL A 16 12.19 16.59 26.28
CA VAL A 16 12.25 15.82 25.03
C VAL A 16 10.90 15.98 24.32
N ILE A 17 10.92 16.38 23.06
CA ILE A 17 9.72 16.48 22.21
C ILE A 17 9.91 15.50 21.05
N LEU A 18 8.95 14.61 20.86
CA LEU A 18 8.90 13.67 19.76
C LEU A 18 7.63 13.97 18.95
N ASP A 19 7.82 14.38 17.71
CA ASP A 19 6.73 14.61 16.76
C ASP A 19 6.45 13.35 15.95
N GLU A 20 5.25 13.25 15.36
CA GLU A 20 4.79 12.09 14.57
C GLU A 20 4.93 10.74 15.31
N ALA A 21 4.56 10.70 16.60
CA ALA A 21 4.70 9.53 17.45
C ALA A 21 3.82 8.33 17.01
N ASP A 22 2.79 8.57 16.21
CA ASP A 22 1.96 7.59 15.51
C ASP A 22 2.74 6.84 14.42
N ASN A 23 3.60 7.52 13.66
CA ASN A 23 4.37 6.92 12.56
C ASN A 23 5.45 5.93 12.99
N ILE A 24 5.79 5.88 14.28
CA ILE A 24 6.87 5.02 14.81
C ILE A 24 6.56 3.52 14.69
N HIS A 25 5.31 3.15 14.40
CA HIS A 25 4.86 1.77 14.26
C HIS A 25 4.95 1.24 12.82
N GLY A 26 5.11 2.14 11.83
CA GLY A 26 4.70 1.88 10.45
C GLY A 26 5.71 1.21 9.52
N ASN A 27 7.03 1.42 9.67
CA ASN A 27 7.92 1.01 8.56
C ASN A 27 9.31 0.46 8.89
N TYR A 28 9.83 0.46 10.13
CA TYR A 28 11.24 0.06 10.31
C TYR A 28 11.65 -0.77 11.52
N ASP A 29 10.85 -0.97 12.58
CA ASP A 29 11.35 -1.81 13.67
C ASP A 29 10.25 -2.42 14.55
N ARG A 30 10.11 -3.75 14.49
CA ARG A 30 9.34 -4.55 15.46
C ARG A 30 9.81 -4.34 16.92
N GLY A 31 10.96 -3.69 17.13
CA GLY A 31 11.51 -3.33 18.44
C GLY A 31 11.42 -1.85 18.85
N GLY A 32 11.07 -0.92 17.94
CA GLY A 32 11.14 0.52 18.19
C GLY A 32 10.08 1.00 19.18
N ALA A 33 8.82 0.60 18.95
CA ALA A 33 7.70 0.98 19.81
C ALA A 33 7.86 0.48 21.26
N SER A 34 8.39 -0.72 21.46
CA SER A 34 8.62 -1.29 22.81
C SER A 34 9.79 -0.61 23.52
N ALA A 35 10.87 -0.28 22.80
CA ALA A 35 12.00 0.47 23.32
C ALA A 35 11.60 1.90 23.74
N ILE A 36 10.79 2.59 22.94
CA ILE A 36 10.31 3.94 23.26
C ILE A 36 9.31 3.90 24.41
N THR A 37 8.43 2.90 24.45
CA THR A 37 7.52 2.69 25.60
C THR A 37 8.33 2.53 26.90
N LYS A 38 9.42 1.77 26.85
CA LYS A 38 10.32 1.59 27.99
C LYS A 38 11.03 2.90 28.36
N LEU A 39 11.54 3.63 27.37
CA LEU A 39 12.17 4.94 27.57
C LEU A 39 11.20 5.94 28.21
N VAL A 40 9.96 6.02 27.74
CA VAL A 40 8.93 6.91 28.31
C VAL A 40 8.62 6.56 29.78
N LYS A 41 8.61 5.27 30.12
CA LYS A 41 8.34 4.81 31.50
C LYS A 41 9.52 4.99 32.45
N GLU A 42 10.76 4.84 31.96
CA GLU A 42 11.97 4.83 32.78
C GLU A 42 12.71 6.18 32.76
N SER A 43 12.35 7.10 31.85
CA SER A 43 13.00 8.40 31.68
C SER A 43 12.90 9.27 32.93
N GLY A 44 14.04 9.81 33.36
CA GLY A 44 14.11 10.86 34.38
C GLY A 44 13.81 12.28 33.85
N GLN A 45 13.54 12.42 32.55
CA GLN A 45 13.28 13.67 31.85
C GLN A 45 11.82 13.76 31.38
N PRO A 46 11.20 14.96 31.37
CA PRO A 46 9.87 15.15 30.78
C PRO A 46 9.89 14.91 29.27
N ILE A 47 8.90 14.15 28.78
CA ILE A 47 8.73 13.81 27.37
C ILE A 47 7.34 14.26 26.90
N VAL A 48 7.29 14.96 25.77
CA VAL A 48 6.06 15.33 25.05
C VAL A 48 6.04 14.54 23.74
N LEU A 49 4.96 13.79 23.54
CA LEU A 49 4.69 13.08 22.29
C LEU A 49 3.59 13.83 21.54
N ILE A 50 3.81 14.14 20.28
CA ILE A 50 2.84 14.76 19.37
C ILE A 50 2.49 13.69 18.32
N ALA A 51 1.20 13.51 18.06
CA ALA A 51 0.70 12.54 17.10
C ALA A 51 -0.54 13.14 16.40
N ASN A 52 -0.73 12.79 15.12
CA ASN A 52 -1.91 13.21 14.36
C ASN A 52 -3.07 12.25 14.63
N ASP A 53 -2.81 10.94 14.66
CA ASP A 53 -3.77 9.92 15.05
C ASP A 53 -3.38 9.24 16.37
N TYR A 54 -4.12 9.56 17.42
CA TYR A 54 -3.91 9.00 18.75
C TYR A 54 -4.07 7.48 18.79
N TYR A 55 -4.97 6.91 17.98
CA TYR A 55 -5.27 5.49 17.99
C TYR A 55 -4.21 4.66 17.27
N ASP A 56 -3.47 5.27 16.35
CA ASP A 56 -2.36 4.64 15.63
C ASP A 56 -1.09 4.49 16.48
N MET A 57 -0.98 5.21 17.59
CA MET A 57 0.10 4.99 18.56
C MET A 57 0.03 3.59 19.22
N ALA A 58 1.14 3.05 19.72
CA ALA A 58 1.09 1.83 20.53
C ALA A 58 0.28 2.04 21.81
N ARG A 59 -0.57 1.05 22.14
CA ARG A 59 -1.30 1.00 23.42
C ARG A 59 -0.39 1.21 24.63
N GLY A 60 0.84 0.70 24.58
CA GLY A 60 1.84 0.86 25.63
C GLY A 60 2.27 2.31 25.87
N LEU A 61 2.38 3.12 24.81
CA LEU A 61 2.71 4.54 24.87
C LEU A 61 1.51 5.35 25.37
N ARG A 62 0.32 5.12 24.82
CA ARG A 62 -0.91 5.78 25.28
C ARG A 62 -1.14 5.62 26.78
N ASN A 63 -0.96 4.40 27.29
CA ASN A 63 -1.15 4.12 28.73
C ASN A 63 -0.07 4.74 29.62
N ALA A 64 1.08 5.12 29.06
CA ALA A 64 2.20 5.71 29.80
C ALA A 64 2.20 7.24 29.79
N THR A 65 1.35 7.88 28.98
CA THR A 65 1.31 9.33 28.80
C THR A 65 0.00 9.94 29.29
N ARG A 66 0.01 11.26 29.48
CA ARG A 66 -1.21 12.05 29.72
C ARG A 66 -1.68 12.62 28.38
N GLU A 67 -2.90 12.29 28.00
CA GLU A 67 -3.53 12.80 26.79
C GLU A 67 -3.89 14.29 26.92
N ILE A 68 -3.56 15.05 25.88
CA ILE A 68 -3.98 16.44 25.67
C ILE A 68 -4.52 16.53 24.25
N GLU A 69 -5.84 16.61 24.11
CA GLU A 69 -6.50 16.72 22.82
C GLU A 69 -6.38 18.16 22.28
N PHE A 70 -5.82 18.30 21.07
CA PHE A 70 -5.87 19.53 20.30
C PHE A 70 -7.04 19.43 19.31
N ARG A 71 -7.90 20.45 19.32
CA ARG A 71 -9.06 20.52 18.42
C ARG A 71 -8.81 21.50 17.31
N ASP A 72 -9.48 21.27 16.18
CA ASP A 72 -9.47 22.18 15.05
C ASP A 72 -9.84 23.60 15.47
N ILE A 73 -9.07 24.55 14.95
CA ILE A 73 -9.24 25.96 15.28
C ILE A 73 -10.42 26.50 14.48
N SER A 74 -11.45 27.04 15.13
CA SER A 74 -12.57 27.64 14.40
C SER A 74 -12.09 28.77 13.48
N ALA A 75 -12.70 28.93 12.29
CA ALA A 75 -12.40 30.03 11.37
C ALA A 75 -12.44 31.41 12.06
N ARG A 76 -13.38 31.61 12.99
CA ARG A 76 -13.51 32.82 13.83
C ARG A 76 -12.26 33.15 14.66
N SER A 77 -11.47 32.14 15.00
CA SER A 77 -10.21 32.28 15.75
C SER A 77 -8.99 32.40 14.83
N ILE A 78 -9.07 31.86 13.61
CA ILE A 78 -8.02 32.00 12.58
C ILE A 78 -7.99 33.42 12.01
N VAL A 79 -9.15 34.00 11.66
CA VAL A 79 -9.22 35.34 11.04
C VAL A 79 -8.47 36.43 11.82
N PRO A 80 -8.59 36.54 13.16
CA PRO A 80 -7.79 37.50 13.93
C PRO A 80 -6.27 37.30 13.81
N VAL A 81 -5.80 36.07 13.67
CA VAL A 81 -4.37 35.77 13.50
C VAL A 81 -3.91 36.22 12.12
N LEU A 82 -4.65 35.88 11.05
CA LEU A 82 -4.33 36.34 9.69
C LEU A 82 -4.32 37.86 9.60
N ARG A 83 -5.29 38.52 10.25
CA ARG A 83 -5.35 39.98 10.33
C ARG A 83 -4.12 40.59 11.00
N ASP A 84 -3.65 39.98 12.09
CA ASP A 84 -2.47 40.43 12.81
C ASP A 84 -1.20 40.25 11.97
N VAL A 85 -1.09 39.14 11.22
CA VAL A 85 -0.02 38.89 10.26
C VAL A 85 0.00 39.97 9.17
N CYS A 86 -1.12 40.21 8.47
CA CYS A 86 -1.18 41.25 7.42
C CYS A 86 -0.76 42.62 7.94
N ARG A 87 -1.20 43.00 9.15
CA ARG A 87 -0.83 44.29 9.77
C ARG A 87 0.65 44.41 10.07
N LYS A 88 1.29 43.33 10.50
CA LYS A 88 2.74 43.30 10.79
C LYS A 88 3.57 43.33 9.52
N GLU A 89 3.08 42.70 8.46
CA GLU A 89 3.72 42.66 7.14
C GLU A 89 3.39 43.88 6.27
N GLY A 90 2.50 44.78 6.73
CA GLY A 90 2.12 46.00 5.99
C GLY A 90 1.23 45.75 4.78
N ILE A 91 0.51 44.62 4.79
CA ILE A 91 -0.39 44.20 3.70
C ILE A 91 -1.81 44.68 4.01
N GLU A 92 -2.41 45.43 3.09
CA GLU A 92 -3.82 45.81 3.15
C GLU A 92 -4.71 44.58 2.84
N PHE A 93 -5.91 44.47 3.43
CA PHE A 93 -6.74 43.27 3.25
C PHE A 93 -8.23 43.55 3.31
N GLU A 94 -8.99 42.77 2.55
CA GLU A 94 -10.43 42.65 2.71
C GLU A 94 -10.77 41.63 3.80
N SER A 95 -11.76 41.94 4.63
CA SER A 95 -12.16 41.02 5.72
C SER A 95 -12.77 39.72 5.20
N ASP A 96 -13.43 39.78 4.05
CA ASP A 96 -14.05 38.62 3.40
C ASP A 96 -12.96 37.69 2.83
N ALA A 97 -11.86 38.24 2.29
CA ALA A 97 -10.71 37.47 1.83
C ALA A 97 -10.08 36.62 2.95
N LEU A 98 -9.86 37.22 4.13
CA LEU A 98 -9.33 36.50 5.28
C LEU A 98 -10.32 35.45 5.82
N SER A 99 -11.62 35.73 5.75
CA SER A 99 -12.67 34.79 6.17
C SER A 99 -12.69 33.58 5.25
N GLU A 100 -12.58 33.80 3.95
CA GLU A 100 -12.50 32.75 2.93
C GLU A 100 -11.28 31.83 3.14
N ILE A 101 -10.09 32.41 3.37
CA ILE A 101 -8.88 31.63 3.69
C ILE A 101 -9.09 30.77 4.95
N ALA A 102 -9.68 31.35 6.00
CA ALA A 102 -9.90 30.67 7.27
C ALA A 102 -10.93 29.54 7.18
N GLU A 103 -12.00 29.71 6.40
CA GLU A 103 -13.02 28.68 6.19
C GLU A 103 -12.47 27.52 5.34
N ARG A 104 -11.66 27.81 4.32
CA ARG A 104 -11.04 26.81 3.44
C ARG A 104 -10.10 25.84 4.14
N ASN A 105 -9.37 26.32 5.15
CA ASN A 105 -8.33 25.53 5.84
C ASN A 105 -8.87 24.60 6.93
N ARG A 106 -10.20 24.58 7.17
CA ARG A 106 -10.89 23.63 8.07
C ARG A 106 -10.26 23.49 9.47
N GLY A 107 -9.59 24.53 9.95
CA GLY A 107 -8.95 24.54 11.27
C GLY A 107 -7.44 24.37 11.29
N ASP A 108 -6.78 24.20 10.14
CA ASP A 108 -5.32 24.26 10.01
C ASP A 108 -4.85 25.72 9.91
N LEU A 109 -4.29 26.25 11.00
CA LEU A 109 -3.73 27.60 11.03
C LEU A 109 -2.46 27.72 10.17
N ARG A 110 -1.63 26.68 10.09
CA ARG A 110 -0.40 26.70 9.26
C ARG A 110 -0.78 26.74 7.79
N GLY A 111 -1.75 25.93 7.38
CA GLY A 111 -2.36 25.98 6.05
C GLY A 111 -2.89 27.39 5.74
N ALA A 112 -3.67 27.97 6.65
CA ALA A 112 -4.21 29.32 6.46
C ALA A 112 -3.15 30.42 6.33
N ILE A 113 -2.03 30.33 7.04
CA ILE A 113 -0.91 31.27 6.91
C ILE A 113 -0.21 31.09 5.57
N ASN A 114 -0.01 29.85 5.11
CA ASN A 114 0.61 29.57 3.81
C ASN A 114 -0.27 30.07 2.66
N ASP A 115 -1.57 29.87 2.74
CA ASP A 115 -2.54 30.38 1.76
C ASP A 115 -2.55 31.91 1.74
N LEU A 116 -2.48 32.54 2.92
CA LEU A 116 -2.34 33.99 3.04
C LEU A 116 -1.05 34.49 2.38
N GLN A 117 0.08 33.83 2.63
CA GLN A 117 1.36 34.18 2.03
C GLN A 117 1.32 34.05 0.51
N ALA A 118 0.70 32.99 -0.02
CA ALA A 118 0.53 32.80 -1.45
C ALA A 118 -0.38 33.87 -2.08
N ALA A 119 -1.48 34.22 -1.42
CA ALA A 119 -2.38 35.28 -1.87
C ALA A 119 -1.69 36.66 -1.85
N ALA A 120 -0.81 36.90 -0.88
CA ALA A 120 -0.04 38.13 -0.74
C ALA A 120 1.23 38.20 -1.60
N GLU A 121 1.64 37.11 -2.25
CA GLU A 121 2.94 37.04 -2.93
C GLU A 121 3.04 38.12 -4.03
N GLY A 122 4.00 39.04 -3.86
CA GLY A 122 4.22 40.15 -4.79
C GLY A 122 3.15 41.24 -4.78
N ARG A 123 2.26 41.27 -3.77
CA ARG A 123 1.16 42.24 -3.65
C ARG A 123 1.22 42.99 -2.31
N ASP A 124 0.78 44.24 -2.31
CA ASP A 124 0.63 45.06 -1.09
C ASP A 124 -0.81 45.03 -0.52
N SER A 125 -1.72 44.35 -1.21
CA SER A 125 -3.13 44.19 -0.80
C SER A 125 -3.71 42.84 -1.19
N ILE A 126 -4.66 42.32 -0.40
CA ILE A 126 -5.36 41.05 -0.65
C ILE A 126 -6.87 41.31 -0.76
N THR A 127 -7.47 40.97 -1.90
CA THR A 127 -8.93 40.97 -2.09
C THR A 127 -9.51 39.54 -2.12
N VAL A 128 -10.83 39.43 -2.10
CA VAL A 128 -11.50 38.12 -2.24
C VAL A 128 -11.11 37.44 -3.55
N GLU A 129 -10.99 38.21 -4.65
CA GLU A 129 -10.59 37.70 -5.95
C GLU A 129 -9.16 37.16 -5.95
N ASP A 130 -8.23 37.72 -5.17
CA ASP A 130 -6.85 37.19 -5.04
C ASP A 130 -6.84 35.82 -4.34
N VAL A 131 -7.77 35.59 -3.41
CA VAL A 131 -7.93 34.31 -2.72
C VAL A 131 -8.58 33.28 -3.65
N VAL A 132 -9.45 33.72 -4.57
CA VAL A 132 -10.07 32.86 -5.59
C VAL A 132 -9.08 32.58 -6.73
N THR A 133 -8.30 33.55 -7.18
CA THR A 133 -7.31 33.39 -8.27
C THR A 133 -6.00 32.75 -7.81
N GLY A 134 -5.74 32.75 -6.50
CA GLY A 134 -4.79 31.87 -5.82
C GLY A 134 -5.26 30.42 -5.73
N ASP A 135 -6.05 29.95 -6.70
CA ASP A 135 -6.23 28.54 -7.02
C ASP A 135 -4.85 27.94 -7.35
N ARG A 136 -4.07 27.63 -6.31
CA ARG A 136 -3.30 26.39 -6.35
C ARG A 136 -4.31 25.32 -6.68
N ASP A 137 -4.08 24.59 -7.77
CA ASP A 137 -4.65 23.29 -8.12
C ASP A 137 -5.16 22.57 -6.88
N LYS A 138 -6.38 22.88 -6.45
CA LYS A 138 -7.11 21.96 -5.62
C LYS A 138 -7.57 20.95 -6.63
N ALA A 139 -6.79 19.87 -6.70
CA ALA A 139 -7.22 18.58 -7.17
C ALA A 139 -8.75 18.57 -7.22
N LEU A 140 -9.34 18.71 -8.42
CA LEU A 140 -10.79 18.61 -8.55
C LEU A 140 -11.14 17.31 -7.85
N GLY A 141 -11.96 17.42 -6.80
CA GLY A 141 -12.25 16.27 -5.96
C GLY A 141 -12.74 15.16 -6.88
N LEU A 142 -12.20 13.95 -6.71
CA LEU A 142 -12.47 12.85 -7.63
C LEU A 142 -13.98 12.61 -7.85
N PHE A 143 -14.82 12.72 -6.82
CA PHE A 143 -16.27 12.54 -6.98
C PHE A 143 -16.93 13.68 -7.77
N PRO A 144 -16.67 14.97 -7.47
CA PRO A 144 -17.01 16.07 -8.38
C PRO A 144 -16.57 15.84 -9.83
N PHE A 145 -15.34 15.37 -10.05
CA PHE A 145 -14.84 15.04 -11.38
C PHE A 145 -15.65 13.93 -12.07
N LEU A 146 -15.92 12.83 -11.37
CA LEU A 146 -16.73 11.73 -11.92
C LEU A 146 -18.13 12.20 -12.27
N ASP A 147 -18.72 13.07 -11.46
CA ASP A 147 -20.03 13.66 -11.76
C ASP A 147 -19.95 14.51 -13.02
N ALA A 148 -18.96 15.39 -13.11
CA ALA A 148 -18.75 16.28 -14.25
C ALA A 148 -18.53 15.50 -15.56
N VAL A 149 -17.56 14.58 -15.59
CA VAL A 149 -17.22 13.78 -16.79
C VAL A 149 -18.35 12.87 -17.22
N LEU A 150 -18.99 12.15 -16.29
CA LEU A 150 -20.02 11.18 -16.64
C LEU A 150 -21.36 11.84 -16.97
N LYS A 151 -21.65 13.05 -16.47
CA LYS A 151 -22.99 13.63 -16.60
C LYS A 151 -23.08 14.89 -17.42
N GLU A 152 -22.13 15.81 -17.32
CA GLU A 152 -22.35 17.20 -17.74
C GLU A 152 -21.33 17.69 -18.76
N GLU A 153 -20.04 17.51 -18.48
CA GLU A 153 -18.95 18.10 -19.24
C GLU A 153 -18.87 17.61 -20.68
N SER A 154 -18.49 18.52 -21.57
CA SER A 154 -18.06 18.18 -22.92
C SER A 154 -16.71 17.45 -22.91
N ALA A 155 -16.33 16.89 -24.06
CA ALA A 155 -15.06 16.19 -24.19
C ALA A 155 -13.85 17.08 -23.86
N GLU A 156 -13.91 18.36 -24.23
CA GLU A 156 -12.83 19.33 -23.97
C GLU A 156 -12.76 19.70 -22.48
N GLU A 157 -13.91 19.99 -21.86
CA GLU A 157 -13.99 20.30 -20.43
C GLU A 157 -13.54 19.10 -19.59
N ALA A 158 -14.00 17.89 -19.92
CA ALA A 158 -13.61 16.66 -19.25
C ALA A 158 -12.09 16.42 -19.30
N LEU A 159 -11.45 16.75 -20.43
CA LEU A 159 -10.00 16.64 -20.55
C LEU A 159 -9.28 17.65 -19.65
N GLN A 160 -9.75 18.90 -19.63
CA GLN A 160 -9.17 19.94 -18.77
C GLN A 160 -9.35 19.59 -17.28
N SER A 161 -10.55 19.17 -16.90
CA SER A 161 -10.88 18.72 -15.56
C SER A 161 -10.05 17.52 -15.14
N ALA A 162 -9.76 16.57 -16.04
CA ALA A 162 -8.91 15.42 -15.74
C ALA A 162 -7.47 15.79 -15.39
N TYR A 163 -6.90 16.85 -16.00
CA TYR A 163 -5.58 17.37 -15.62
C TYR A 163 -5.60 18.10 -14.28
N ALA A 164 -6.76 18.58 -13.85
CA ALA A 164 -6.94 19.25 -12.58
C ALA A 164 -7.21 18.28 -11.42
N VAL A 165 -7.43 16.98 -11.66
CA VAL A 165 -7.60 15.95 -10.61
C VAL A 165 -6.23 15.41 -10.21
N ASP A 166 -5.97 15.29 -8.90
CA ASP A 166 -4.77 14.65 -8.35
C ASP A 166 -4.90 13.13 -8.33
N GLU A 167 -5.08 12.54 -9.52
CA GLU A 167 -5.14 11.09 -9.74
C GLU A 167 -4.37 10.74 -11.01
N THR A 168 -3.74 9.58 -11.03
CA THR A 168 -3.01 9.15 -12.24
C THR A 168 -3.98 8.76 -13.36
N PRO A 169 -3.57 8.81 -14.64
CA PRO A 169 -4.43 8.35 -15.74
C PRO A 169 -4.85 6.89 -15.61
N ASP A 170 -4.01 6.06 -14.99
CA ASP A 170 -4.36 4.67 -14.67
C ASP A 170 -5.51 4.61 -13.68
N ASP A 171 -5.45 5.41 -12.62
CA ASP A 171 -6.44 5.43 -11.55
C ASP A 171 -7.75 6.09 -11.99
N LEU A 172 -7.68 7.19 -12.74
CA LEU A 172 -8.85 7.79 -13.39
C LEU A 172 -9.58 6.79 -14.29
N THR A 173 -8.85 6.03 -15.11
CA THR A 173 -9.44 5.00 -15.98
C THR A 173 -10.24 3.98 -15.17
N LYS A 174 -9.70 3.53 -14.03
CA LYS A 174 -10.34 2.54 -13.14
C LYS A 174 -11.57 3.12 -12.44
N TRP A 175 -11.47 4.36 -11.95
CA TRP A 175 -12.57 5.05 -11.31
C TRP A 175 -13.75 5.26 -12.27
N ILE A 176 -13.47 5.68 -13.49
CA ILE A 176 -14.47 5.87 -14.52
C ILE A 176 -15.11 4.53 -14.91
N GLU A 177 -14.30 3.50 -15.18
CA GLU A 177 -14.78 2.16 -15.56
C GLU A 177 -15.73 1.57 -14.51
N ASN A 178 -15.34 1.59 -13.23
CA ASN A 178 -16.13 0.99 -12.15
C ASN A 178 -17.50 1.65 -11.98
N ASN A 179 -17.63 2.93 -12.31
CA ASN A 179 -18.83 3.73 -12.06
C ASN A 179 -19.63 4.03 -13.35
N LEU A 180 -19.12 3.63 -14.52
CA LEU A 180 -19.72 3.94 -15.82
C LEU A 180 -21.15 3.40 -15.92
N LEU A 181 -21.36 2.16 -15.48
CA LEU A 181 -22.65 1.45 -15.54
C LEU A 181 -23.72 2.03 -14.62
N ASP A 182 -23.32 2.83 -13.62
CA ASP A 182 -24.26 3.50 -12.72
C ASP A 182 -24.90 4.75 -13.38
N VAL A 183 -24.34 5.20 -14.51
CA VAL A 183 -24.74 6.45 -15.18
C VAL A 183 -25.15 6.24 -16.64
N TYR A 184 -24.41 5.43 -17.39
CA TYR A 184 -24.56 5.31 -18.85
C TYR A 184 -25.59 4.25 -19.20
N ASP A 185 -26.35 4.48 -20.27
CA ASP A 185 -27.18 3.41 -20.84
C ASP A 185 -26.33 2.39 -21.63
N PRO A 186 -26.85 1.21 -21.97
CA PRO A 186 -26.07 0.17 -22.63
C PRO A 186 -25.40 0.59 -23.95
N ARG A 187 -25.96 1.53 -24.71
CA ARG A 187 -25.38 1.97 -25.99
C ARG A 187 -24.24 2.94 -25.77
N GLU A 188 -24.43 3.90 -24.86
CA GLU A 188 -23.37 4.81 -24.42
C GLU A 188 -22.20 4.04 -23.80
N THR A 189 -22.53 3.06 -22.96
CA THR A 189 -21.58 2.18 -22.28
C THR A 189 -20.65 1.47 -23.28
N VAL A 190 -21.19 0.90 -24.36
CA VAL A 190 -20.37 0.21 -25.39
C VAL A 190 -19.35 1.17 -25.99
N ARG A 191 -19.79 2.38 -26.37
CA ARG A 191 -18.88 3.40 -26.94
C ARG A 191 -17.83 3.85 -25.93
N ALA A 192 -18.23 4.06 -24.68
CA ALA A 192 -17.32 4.44 -23.61
C ALA A 192 -16.28 3.35 -23.32
N TYR A 193 -16.66 2.08 -23.36
CA TYR A 193 -15.71 0.96 -23.22
C TYR A 193 -14.73 0.87 -24.39
N ASP A 194 -15.10 1.24 -25.62
CA ASP A 194 -14.14 1.32 -26.73
C ASP A 194 -13.02 2.34 -26.43
N PHE A 195 -13.37 3.49 -25.84
CA PHE A 195 -12.38 4.48 -25.39
C PHE A 195 -11.56 3.97 -24.20
N LEU A 196 -12.19 3.42 -23.17
CA LEU A 196 -11.49 2.87 -21.99
C LEU A 196 -10.53 1.73 -22.37
N ALA A 197 -10.93 0.86 -23.29
CA ALA A 197 -10.05 -0.20 -23.81
C ALA A 197 -8.82 0.39 -24.53
N ASN A 198 -9.00 1.46 -25.29
CA ASN A 198 -7.88 2.15 -25.92
C ASN A 198 -6.99 2.88 -24.89
N ALA A 199 -7.56 3.43 -23.82
CA ALA A 199 -6.81 3.99 -22.71
C ALA A 199 -5.91 2.93 -22.05
N ASP A 200 -6.43 1.73 -21.77
CA ASP A 200 -5.65 0.63 -21.21
C ASP A 200 -4.51 0.17 -22.13
N VAL A 201 -4.73 0.14 -23.46
CA VAL A 201 -3.65 -0.12 -24.43
C VAL A 201 -2.53 0.91 -24.32
N TRP A 202 -2.85 2.20 -24.16
CA TRP A 202 -1.85 3.25 -23.95
C TRP A 202 -1.13 3.10 -22.61
N LEU A 203 -1.86 2.77 -21.53
CA LEU A 203 -1.27 2.48 -20.22
C LEU A 203 -0.33 1.28 -20.28
N GLY A 204 -0.68 0.23 -21.03
CA GLY A 204 0.20 -0.90 -21.31
C GLY A 204 1.51 -0.48 -21.98
N ARG A 205 1.46 0.44 -22.95
CA ARG A 205 2.66 1.01 -23.58
C ARG A 205 3.51 1.82 -22.61
N VAL A 206 2.88 2.61 -21.73
CA VAL A 206 3.58 3.36 -20.67
C VAL A 206 4.32 2.39 -19.77
N ARG A 207 3.65 1.34 -19.27
CA ARG A 207 4.26 0.32 -18.40
C ARG A 207 5.44 -0.39 -19.08
N ALA A 208 5.29 -0.72 -20.36
CA ALA A 208 6.33 -1.44 -21.12
C ALA A 208 7.55 -0.58 -21.45
N THR A 209 7.38 0.72 -21.67
CA THR A 209 8.45 1.62 -22.14
C THR A 209 8.96 2.60 -21.09
N GLN A 210 8.26 2.72 -19.96
CA GLN A 210 8.42 3.78 -18.96
C GLN A 210 8.34 5.20 -19.53
N ASN A 211 7.74 5.36 -20.72
CA ASN A 211 7.56 6.67 -21.34
C ASN A 211 6.23 7.30 -20.91
N TYR A 212 6.30 8.13 -19.88
CA TYR A 212 5.14 8.82 -19.30
C TYR A 212 4.52 9.88 -20.21
N SER A 213 5.18 10.29 -21.31
CA SER A 213 4.56 11.21 -22.28
C SER A 213 3.31 10.62 -22.95
N TYR A 214 3.15 9.29 -22.93
CA TYR A 214 1.96 8.62 -23.45
C TYR A 214 0.74 8.74 -22.54
N TRP A 215 0.88 9.23 -21.31
CA TRP A 215 -0.24 9.49 -20.42
C TRP A 215 -1.27 10.43 -21.02
N ARG A 216 -0.85 11.41 -21.84
CA ARG A 216 -1.78 12.29 -22.57
C ARG A 216 -2.82 11.50 -23.36
N TYR A 217 -2.41 10.41 -24.00
CA TYR A 217 -3.30 9.58 -24.81
C TYR A 217 -4.23 8.70 -23.97
N ALA A 218 -3.76 8.25 -22.81
CA ALA A 218 -4.60 7.52 -21.87
C ALA A 218 -5.67 8.45 -21.29
N THR A 219 -5.29 9.65 -20.84
CA THR A 219 -6.20 10.67 -20.30
C THR A 219 -7.22 11.15 -21.33
N ASP A 220 -6.79 11.40 -22.57
CA ASP A 220 -7.69 11.77 -23.68
C ASP A 220 -8.81 10.73 -23.86
N ASN A 221 -8.47 9.43 -23.83
CA ASN A 221 -9.47 8.39 -24.00
C ASN A 221 -10.35 8.21 -22.75
N ALA A 222 -9.73 8.20 -21.57
CA ALA A 222 -10.43 7.96 -20.31
C ALA A 222 -11.40 9.10 -19.95
N ALA A 223 -11.02 10.36 -20.18
CA ALA A 223 -11.85 11.51 -19.85
C ALA A 223 -12.66 12.01 -21.06
N ALA A 224 -11.98 12.53 -22.10
CA ALA A 224 -12.64 13.15 -23.24
C ALA A 224 -13.45 12.14 -24.06
N GLY A 225 -12.88 10.95 -24.29
CA GLY A 225 -13.54 9.86 -25.02
C GLY A 225 -14.80 9.36 -24.32
N VAL A 226 -14.74 9.16 -22.99
CA VAL A 226 -15.90 8.73 -22.20
C VAL A 226 -16.97 9.80 -22.15
N ALA A 227 -16.61 11.08 -21.94
CA ALA A 227 -17.57 12.18 -21.98
C ALA A 227 -18.25 12.28 -23.37
N ALA A 228 -17.48 12.14 -24.46
CA ALA A 228 -17.99 12.15 -25.82
C ALA A 228 -18.89 10.95 -26.17
N ALA A 229 -18.78 9.85 -25.43
CA ALA A 229 -19.59 8.66 -25.65
C ALA A 229 -21.05 8.83 -25.21
N ARG A 230 -21.36 9.86 -24.43
CA ARG A 230 -22.70 10.17 -23.93
C ARG A 230 -23.58 10.86 -24.99
N ASP A 231 -24.84 10.48 -25.09
CA ASP A 231 -25.78 11.08 -26.07
C ASP A 231 -26.42 12.40 -25.57
N GLU A 232 -26.59 12.54 -24.25
CA GLU A 232 -27.21 13.69 -23.60
C GLU A 232 -26.70 13.88 -22.18
N THR A 233 -26.83 15.09 -21.61
CA THR A 233 -26.45 15.28 -20.20
C THR A 233 -27.29 14.39 -19.28
N LYS A 234 -26.66 13.81 -18.26
CA LYS A 234 -27.34 12.99 -17.24
C LYS A 234 -27.66 13.83 -16.02
N GLY A 235 -28.68 13.43 -15.28
CA GLY A 235 -29.05 14.06 -14.03
C GLY A 235 -29.32 13.03 -12.93
N GLY A 236 -29.61 13.52 -11.74
CA GLY A 236 -29.90 12.68 -10.58
C GLY A 236 -28.66 12.34 -9.75
N TRP A 237 -28.91 11.92 -8.52
CA TRP A 237 -27.85 11.57 -7.58
C TRP A 237 -27.29 10.18 -7.89
N THR A 238 -25.97 10.08 -7.98
CA THR A 238 -25.24 8.81 -8.19
C THR A 238 -24.29 8.60 -7.03
N ARG A 239 -24.23 7.37 -6.51
CA ARG A 239 -23.25 6.98 -5.51
C ARG A 239 -22.03 6.39 -6.19
N TYR A 240 -20.95 7.16 -6.24
CA TYR A 240 -19.67 6.63 -6.72
C TYR A 240 -19.01 5.73 -5.69
N ASN A 241 -18.46 4.61 -6.16
CA ASN A 241 -17.78 3.61 -5.35
C ASN A 241 -16.35 3.42 -5.85
N ARG A 242 -15.47 3.04 -4.93
CA ARG A 242 -14.07 2.72 -5.22
C ARG A 242 -13.97 1.49 -6.15
N PRO A 243 -13.05 1.46 -7.13
CA PRO A 243 -12.81 0.31 -7.98
C PRO A 243 -12.60 -0.96 -7.16
N GLN A 244 -13.39 -2.00 -7.41
CA GLN A 244 -13.37 -3.23 -6.62
C GLN A 244 -12.08 -4.04 -6.75
N PHE A 245 -11.32 -3.83 -7.84
CA PHE A 245 -10.09 -4.54 -8.14
C PHE A 245 -8.83 -3.83 -7.63
N TRP A 246 -8.96 -2.63 -7.06
CA TRP A 246 -7.90 -2.10 -6.22
C TRP A 246 -7.75 -2.99 -5.00
N SER A 247 -6.53 -3.40 -4.69
CA SER A 247 -6.26 -4.08 -3.44
C SER A 247 -6.64 -3.12 -2.32
N SER A 248 -7.75 -3.38 -1.64
CA SER A 248 -7.77 -3.13 -0.21
C SER A 248 -6.69 -4.05 0.33
N SER A 249 -5.55 -3.50 0.73
CA SER A 249 -4.60 -4.24 1.56
C SER A 249 -5.34 -4.57 2.86
N ASP A 250 -5.99 -5.72 2.86
CA ASP A 250 -6.51 -6.35 4.07
C ASP A 250 -5.39 -7.26 4.54
N ALA A 251 -4.69 -6.84 5.60
CA ALA A 251 -3.57 -7.58 6.15
C ALA A 251 -3.96 -9.05 6.46
N THR A 252 -5.21 -9.29 6.85
CA THR A 252 -5.77 -10.62 7.09
C THR A 252 -5.87 -11.42 5.78
N ALA A 253 -6.38 -10.79 4.72
CA ALA A 253 -6.47 -11.43 3.41
C ALA A 253 -5.09 -11.79 2.85
N ASP A 254 -4.11 -10.90 3.01
CA ASP A 254 -2.75 -11.11 2.54
C ASP A 254 -2.05 -12.23 3.32
N GLU A 255 -2.23 -12.28 4.65
CA GLU A 255 -1.74 -13.37 5.48
C GLU A 255 -2.36 -14.72 5.10
N VAL A 256 -3.70 -14.78 5.00
CA VAL A 256 -4.44 -16.00 4.63
C VAL A 256 -3.98 -16.52 3.26
N VAL A 257 -3.89 -15.65 2.25
CA VAL A 257 -3.43 -16.04 0.92
C VAL A 257 -1.97 -16.50 0.95
N GLY A 258 -1.12 -15.84 1.74
CA GLY A 258 0.28 -16.23 1.94
C GLY A 258 0.41 -17.64 2.54
N ARG A 259 -0.40 -17.96 3.57
CA ARG A 259 -0.47 -19.29 4.19
C ARG A 259 -0.94 -20.36 3.21
N ILE A 260 -2.00 -20.09 2.44
CA ILE A 260 -2.52 -21.00 1.42
C ILE A 260 -1.46 -21.28 0.36
N ALA A 261 -0.80 -20.23 -0.15
CA ALA A 261 0.24 -20.35 -1.16
C ALA A 261 1.42 -21.20 -0.66
N ALA A 262 1.90 -20.96 0.55
CA ALA A 262 2.99 -21.71 1.16
C ALA A 262 2.65 -23.19 1.36
N ALA A 263 1.47 -23.49 1.93
CA ALA A 263 1.05 -24.87 2.18
C ALA A 263 0.73 -25.65 0.89
N SER A 264 0.23 -24.95 -0.14
CA SER A 264 -0.17 -25.56 -1.41
C SER A 264 0.96 -25.59 -2.46
N GLY A 265 2.10 -24.94 -2.19
CA GLY A 265 3.23 -24.84 -3.12
C GLY A 265 2.89 -24.05 -4.40
N CYS A 266 1.98 -23.07 -4.33
CA CYS A 266 1.52 -22.30 -5.48
C CYS A 266 1.80 -20.80 -5.33
N SER A 267 1.59 -20.02 -6.40
CA SER A 267 1.78 -18.56 -6.35
C SER A 267 0.69 -17.88 -5.51
N VAL A 268 1.00 -16.72 -4.92
CA VAL A 268 0.03 -15.86 -4.20
C VAL A 268 -1.16 -15.51 -5.11
N ALA A 269 -0.92 -15.29 -6.40
CA ALA A 269 -1.98 -15.01 -7.37
C ALA A 269 -2.92 -16.21 -7.58
N THR A 270 -2.36 -17.42 -7.69
CA THR A 270 -3.13 -18.68 -7.81
C THR A 270 -3.93 -18.94 -6.53
N ALA A 271 -3.29 -18.82 -5.36
CA ALA A 271 -3.95 -18.98 -4.07
C ALA A 271 -5.14 -18.02 -3.93
N ARG A 272 -4.97 -16.75 -4.33
CA ARG A 272 -6.02 -15.72 -4.25
C ARG A 272 -7.16 -15.94 -5.24
N ARG A 273 -6.86 -16.32 -6.49
CA ARG A 273 -7.87 -16.38 -7.56
C ARG A 273 -8.57 -17.73 -7.66
N GLU A 274 -7.90 -18.82 -7.30
CA GLU A 274 -8.40 -20.18 -7.55
C GLU A 274 -8.72 -20.94 -6.27
N VAL A 275 -7.91 -20.78 -5.22
CA VAL A 275 -8.06 -21.58 -3.99
C VAL A 275 -8.97 -20.89 -2.98
N LEU A 276 -8.71 -19.61 -2.67
CA LEU A 276 -9.45 -18.86 -1.65
C LEU A 276 -10.96 -18.81 -1.94
N PRO A 277 -11.45 -18.47 -3.16
CA PRO A 277 -12.89 -18.41 -3.42
C PRO A 277 -13.58 -19.78 -3.24
N PHE A 278 -12.87 -20.86 -3.57
CA PHE A 278 -13.36 -22.21 -3.35
C PHE A 278 -13.49 -22.52 -1.85
N LEU A 279 -12.46 -22.22 -1.05
CA LEU A 279 -12.50 -22.38 0.40
C LEU A 279 -13.63 -21.56 1.04
N GLN A 280 -13.81 -20.31 0.61
CA GLN A 280 -14.91 -19.45 1.08
C GLN A 280 -16.28 -20.06 0.79
N ALA A 281 -16.46 -20.60 -0.43
CA ALA A 281 -17.72 -21.23 -0.82
C ALA A 281 -18.02 -22.51 -0.03
N VAL A 282 -17.03 -23.39 0.15
CA VAL A 282 -17.23 -24.69 0.79
C VAL A 282 -17.21 -24.66 2.31
N THR A 283 -16.70 -23.58 2.92
CA THR A 283 -16.67 -23.39 4.39
C THR A 283 -17.54 -22.24 4.89
N HIS A 284 -18.42 -21.70 4.04
CA HIS A 284 -19.27 -20.56 4.38
C HIS A 284 -20.04 -20.77 5.69
N HIS A 285 -19.99 -19.77 6.59
CA HIS A 285 -20.49 -19.85 7.97
C HIS A 285 -19.95 -21.06 8.76
N CYS A 286 -18.70 -21.43 8.51
CA CYS A 286 -18.00 -22.60 9.04
C CYS A 286 -18.80 -23.90 8.90
N LYS A 287 -19.42 -24.10 7.74
CA LYS A 287 -20.13 -25.33 7.39
C LYS A 287 -19.55 -25.89 6.08
N PRO A 288 -19.20 -27.19 6.04
CA PRO A 288 -19.23 -28.16 7.14
C PRO A 288 -18.08 -27.95 8.13
N ARG A 289 -18.34 -28.24 9.42
CA ARG A 289 -17.38 -27.96 10.51
C ARG A 289 -16.08 -28.74 10.34
N GLU A 290 -16.17 -30.02 10.04
CA GLU A 290 -15.00 -30.90 9.83
C GLU A 290 -14.06 -30.35 8.75
N LEU A 291 -14.61 -29.93 7.60
CA LEU A 291 -13.84 -29.31 6.53
C LEU A 291 -13.22 -27.98 6.98
N THR A 292 -13.94 -27.19 7.78
CA THR A 292 -13.43 -25.90 8.28
C THR A 292 -12.28 -26.09 9.27
N VAL A 293 -12.37 -27.09 10.15
CA VAL A 293 -11.28 -27.47 11.07
C VAL A 293 -10.07 -27.98 10.29
N ALA A 294 -10.29 -28.84 9.29
CA ALA A 294 -9.21 -29.33 8.43
C ALA A 294 -8.51 -28.20 7.67
N MET A 295 -9.28 -27.23 7.14
CA MET A 295 -8.76 -26.03 6.49
C MET A 295 -7.94 -25.16 7.45
N ALA A 296 -8.47 -24.85 8.63
CA ALA A 296 -7.77 -24.04 9.63
C ALA A 296 -6.47 -24.71 10.11
N ALA A 297 -6.48 -26.05 10.24
CA ALA A 297 -5.30 -26.82 10.59
C ALA A 297 -4.25 -26.84 9.45
N ALA A 298 -4.69 -27.03 8.21
CA ALA A 298 -3.80 -27.14 7.05
C ALA A 298 -3.10 -25.83 6.69
N TYR A 299 -3.77 -24.69 6.89
CA TYR A 299 -3.26 -23.37 6.56
C TYR A 299 -2.83 -22.56 7.80
N GLU A 300 -2.81 -23.17 8.99
CA GLU A 300 -2.44 -22.50 10.25
C GLU A 300 -3.18 -21.18 10.50
N LEU A 301 -4.50 -21.17 10.26
CA LEU A 301 -5.32 -19.96 10.40
C LEU A 301 -5.69 -19.72 11.86
N ASP A 302 -5.58 -18.46 12.28
CA ASP A 302 -6.09 -17.95 13.55
C ASP A 302 -7.59 -17.57 13.44
N GLU A 303 -8.18 -17.00 14.50
CA GLU A 303 -9.58 -16.62 14.50
C GLU A 303 -9.91 -15.60 13.41
N ALA A 304 -9.01 -14.65 13.14
CA ALA A 304 -9.18 -13.64 12.11
C ALA A 304 -9.18 -14.27 10.70
N GLY A 305 -8.23 -15.17 10.43
CA GLY A 305 -8.16 -15.92 9.18
C GLY A 305 -9.37 -16.82 8.95
N VAL A 306 -9.82 -17.55 9.97
CA VAL A 306 -11.03 -18.40 9.87
C VAL A 306 -12.29 -17.55 9.67
N ALA A 307 -12.40 -16.42 10.35
CA ALA A 307 -13.52 -15.49 10.17
C ALA A 307 -13.55 -14.92 8.74
N PHE A 308 -12.40 -14.48 8.24
CA PHE A 308 -12.22 -13.95 6.90
C PHE A 308 -12.64 -14.96 5.82
N VAL A 309 -12.15 -16.20 5.88
CA VAL A 309 -12.49 -17.22 4.88
C VAL A 309 -13.95 -17.65 4.99
N THR A 310 -14.50 -17.77 6.19
CA THR A 310 -15.86 -18.33 6.35
C THR A 310 -16.98 -17.30 6.29
N GLY A 311 -16.66 -16.00 6.29
CA GLY A 311 -17.65 -14.92 6.43
C GLY A 311 -18.41 -14.98 7.77
N SER A 312 -17.79 -15.54 8.82
CA SER A 312 -18.34 -15.59 10.18
C SER A 312 -17.78 -14.45 11.02
N GLY A 313 -18.48 -14.06 12.10
CA GLY A 313 -17.92 -13.10 13.06
C GLY A 313 -16.71 -13.70 13.79
N GLU A 314 -15.62 -12.94 13.86
CA GLU A 314 -14.35 -13.31 14.51
C GLU A 314 -14.53 -13.72 15.97
N SER A 315 -15.26 -12.91 16.75
CA SER A 315 -15.51 -13.14 18.17
C SER A 315 -16.59 -14.18 18.48
N THR A 316 -16.98 -15.01 17.51
CA THR A 316 -17.98 -16.06 17.75
C THR A 316 -17.34 -17.28 18.40
N ASN A 317 -18.01 -17.83 19.43
CA ASN A 317 -17.62 -19.12 20.05
C ASN A 317 -17.42 -20.23 19.01
N LYS A 318 -18.12 -20.14 17.88
CA LYS A 318 -18.00 -21.08 16.76
C LYS A 318 -16.61 -21.03 16.13
N VAL A 319 -16.09 -19.83 15.82
CA VAL A 319 -14.76 -19.64 15.23
C VAL A 319 -13.68 -20.07 16.23
N ALA A 320 -13.77 -19.62 17.49
CA ALA A 320 -12.83 -20.01 18.54
C ALA A 320 -12.74 -21.54 18.69
N SER A 321 -13.88 -22.25 18.76
CA SER A 321 -13.89 -23.72 18.84
C SER A 321 -13.34 -24.43 17.60
N ILE A 322 -13.32 -23.78 16.44
CA ILE A 322 -12.72 -24.35 15.22
C ILE A 322 -11.21 -24.24 15.26
N VAL A 323 -10.70 -23.10 15.71
CA VAL A 323 -9.27 -22.85 15.86
C VAL A 323 -8.69 -23.78 16.94
N GLU A 324 -9.41 -23.98 18.05
CA GLU A 324 -9.02 -24.93 19.11
C GLU A 324 -8.94 -26.37 18.56
N ASP A 325 -9.98 -26.85 17.89
CA ASP A 325 -9.96 -28.19 17.27
C ASP A 325 -8.87 -28.33 16.19
N ALA A 326 -8.61 -27.25 15.45
CA ALA A 326 -7.54 -27.23 14.45
C ALA A 326 -6.16 -27.32 15.09
N GLN A 327 -5.97 -26.71 16.26
CA GLN A 327 -4.75 -26.83 17.06
C GLN A 327 -4.52 -28.28 17.49
N ILE A 328 -5.54 -28.91 18.08
CA ILE A 328 -5.50 -30.32 18.50
C ILE A 328 -5.13 -31.21 17.31
N LEU A 329 -5.77 -31.01 16.15
CA LEU A 329 -5.51 -31.79 14.94
C LEU A 329 -4.07 -31.62 14.41
N ARG A 330 -3.44 -30.45 14.61
CA ARG A 330 -2.02 -30.24 14.27
C ARG A 330 -1.12 -30.95 15.25
N ASP A 331 -1.42 -30.87 16.54
CA ASP A 331 -0.64 -31.50 17.60
C ASP A 331 -0.63 -33.03 17.44
N GLU A 332 -1.80 -33.63 17.19
CA GLU A 332 -1.93 -35.07 16.88
C GLU A 332 -1.09 -35.47 15.66
N ARG A 333 -1.14 -34.69 14.57
CA ARG A 333 -0.31 -34.96 13.37
C ARG A 333 1.18 -34.83 13.66
N MET A 334 1.60 -33.91 14.53
CA MET A 334 3.01 -33.77 14.91
C MET A 334 3.47 -34.97 15.73
N GLU A 335 2.65 -35.47 16.64
CA GLU A 335 2.91 -36.68 17.43
C GLU A 335 3.03 -37.93 16.53
N ASP A 336 2.08 -38.14 15.61
CA ASP A 336 2.11 -39.25 14.66
C ASP A 336 3.38 -39.25 13.78
N ASN A 337 3.76 -38.07 13.28
CA ASN A 337 4.98 -37.91 12.48
C ASN A 337 6.26 -38.14 13.32
N ALA A 338 6.25 -37.76 14.60
CA ALA A 338 7.36 -38.03 15.51
C ALA A 338 7.49 -39.52 15.83
N GLU A 339 6.39 -40.20 16.15
CA GLU A 339 6.37 -41.66 16.38
C GLU A 339 6.85 -42.44 15.15
N GLY A 340 6.44 -42.05 13.95
CA GLY A 340 6.93 -42.61 12.69
C GLY A 340 8.44 -42.40 12.45
N ALA A 341 8.96 -41.24 12.82
CA ALA A 341 10.39 -40.93 12.71
C ALA A 341 11.25 -41.73 13.70
N PHE A 342 10.75 -41.98 14.93
CA PHE A 342 11.43 -42.82 15.91
C PHE A 342 11.36 -44.32 15.57
N ALA A 343 10.24 -44.79 15.01
CA ALA A 343 10.10 -46.17 14.51
C ALA A 343 11.10 -46.48 13.36
N ALA A 344 11.34 -45.53 12.47
CA ALA A 344 12.35 -45.66 11.41
C ALA A 344 13.79 -45.70 11.95
N SER A 345 14.06 -45.06 13.09
CA SER A 345 15.38 -45.04 13.73
C SER A 345 15.70 -46.29 14.56
N ALA A 346 14.68 -47.00 15.05
CA ALA A 346 14.82 -48.23 15.83
C ALA A 346 15.11 -49.48 14.97
N GLY A 347 14.81 -49.45 13.67
CA GLY A 347 15.06 -50.54 12.73
C GLY A 347 16.51 -50.65 12.20
N ARG A 348 17.40 -49.71 12.55
CA ARG A 348 18.82 -49.73 12.15
C ARG A 348 19.73 -49.84 13.36
N ARG A 349 19.69 -50.98 14.06
CA ARG A 349 20.74 -51.40 15.00
C ARG A 349 20.52 -52.87 15.42
N ASP A 350 20.86 -53.83 14.54
CA ASP A 350 21.48 -55.11 14.95
C ASP A 350 22.05 -55.92 13.76
N GLY A 351 23.28 -56.42 13.92
CA GLY A 351 24.01 -57.54 13.24
C GLY A 351 24.00 -57.64 11.69
N ASP A 352 25.06 -57.41 10.92
CA ASP A 352 26.45 -57.95 10.86
C ASP A 352 26.63 -59.29 10.09
N LEU A 353 27.57 -59.26 9.11
CA LEU A 353 28.35 -60.30 8.41
C LEU A 353 27.78 -61.24 7.30
N VAL A 354 28.32 -61.01 6.08
CA VAL A 354 29.01 -61.92 5.12
C VAL A 354 28.34 -63.23 4.65
N GLU A 355 28.12 -63.35 3.33
CA GLU A 355 28.53 -64.54 2.55
C GLU A 355 29.03 -64.13 1.14
N GLU A 356 30.30 -64.42 0.88
CA GLU A 356 30.91 -64.51 -0.46
C GLU A 356 30.34 -65.73 -1.20
N ARG A 357 30.05 -65.58 -2.50
CA ARG A 357 30.11 -66.68 -3.47
C ARG A 357 30.64 -66.16 -4.81
N ASP A 358 31.87 -66.56 -5.11
CA ASP A 358 32.43 -66.58 -6.46
C ASP A 358 31.76 -67.70 -7.28
N ASP A 359 31.48 -67.42 -8.55
CA ASP A 359 31.95 -68.28 -9.64
C ASP A 359 31.89 -67.54 -10.98
N GLU A 360 33.01 -67.63 -11.70
CA GLU A 360 33.36 -67.01 -12.97
C GLU A 360 32.62 -67.65 -14.17
N ASN A 361 32.41 -66.91 -15.26
CA ASN A 361 33.18 -67.10 -16.52
C ASN A 361 32.59 -66.35 -17.75
N ALA A 362 33.50 -65.70 -18.48
CA ALA A 362 33.61 -65.51 -19.93
C ALA A 362 32.53 -64.80 -20.79
N SER A 363 32.94 -63.58 -21.21
CA SER A 363 33.19 -63.15 -22.61
C SER A 363 32.05 -62.91 -23.61
N ASP A 364 32.18 -61.71 -24.20
CA ASP A 364 32.08 -61.36 -25.63
C ASP A 364 30.74 -60.95 -26.26
N GLY A 365 30.82 -59.84 -27.02
CA GLY A 365 29.93 -59.58 -28.17
C GLY A 365 29.08 -58.30 -28.13
N ARG A 366 29.66 -57.17 -28.56
CA ARG A 366 28.96 -56.22 -29.47
C ARG A 366 29.30 -56.65 -30.92
N PRO A 367 28.38 -56.55 -31.89
CA PRO A 367 28.03 -55.29 -32.58
C PRO A 367 26.49 -55.14 -32.73
N GLY A 368 25.86 -53.99 -33.01
CA GLY A 368 26.15 -52.95 -34.00
C GLY A 368 25.29 -53.19 -35.26
N SER A 369 24.25 -52.38 -35.49
CA SER A 369 23.74 -52.06 -36.84
C SER A 369 22.74 -50.90 -36.80
N ASP A 370 23.11 -49.87 -37.57
CA ASP A 370 22.42 -48.65 -37.97
C ASP A 370 21.11 -48.88 -38.75
N VAL A 371 20.21 -47.88 -38.73
CA VAL A 371 19.55 -47.17 -39.87
C VAL A 371 18.89 -45.93 -39.22
N ASP A 372 19.40 -44.70 -39.35
CA ASP A 372 19.49 -43.77 -40.49
C ASP A 372 18.17 -43.07 -40.89
N ASP A 373 18.36 -41.81 -41.28
CA ASP A 373 17.49 -40.80 -41.87
C ASP A 373 16.69 -39.91 -40.88
N GLY A 374 16.90 -38.60 -40.75
CA GLY A 374 17.64 -37.66 -41.59
C GLY A 374 16.70 -36.51 -42.02
N SER A 375 16.88 -35.34 -41.42
CA SER A 375 16.89 -34.06 -42.16
C SER A 375 17.16 -32.90 -41.22
N ALA A 376 18.37 -32.37 -41.39
CA ALA A 376 18.78 -31.06 -40.95
C ALA A 376 18.19 -29.98 -41.87
N VAL A 377 17.94 -28.80 -41.31
CA VAL A 377 18.34 -27.55 -41.97
C VAL A 377 19.00 -26.70 -40.89
N GLY A 378 20.29 -26.47 -41.05
CA GLY A 378 21.05 -25.47 -40.30
C GLY A 378 21.20 -24.18 -41.10
N GLU A 379 21.61 -23.14 -40.41
CA GLU A 379 22.69 -22.18 -40.71
C GLU A 379 22.54 -21.06 -39.65
N ASP A 380 23.50 -20.91 -38.72
CA ASP A 380 24.76 -20.14 -38.87
C ASP A 380 24.48 -18.65 -39.10
N THR A 381 25.14 -17.65 -38.53
CA THR A 381 26.33 -17.44 -37.67
C THR A 381 26.24 -15.93 -37.32
N ALA A 382 26.57 -15.42 -36.14
CA ALA A 382 27.88 -14.91 -35.67
C ALA A 382 27.48 -13.88 -34.57
N GLY A 383 28.08 -13.79 -33.39
CA GLY A 383 29.50 -13.61 -33.14
C GLY A 383 29.79 -12.12 -33.02
N GLU A 384 29.73 -11.55 -31.80
CA GLU A 384 30.67 -10.49 -31.38
C GLU A 384 30.68 -10.32 -29.85
N SER A 385 31.88 -10.51 -29.31
CA SER A 385 32.30 -10.27 -27.95
C SER A 385 32.75 -8.82 -27.78
N GLY A 386 32.33 -8.16 -26.72
CA GLY A 386 32.90 -6.90 -26.24
C GLY A 386 32.76 -6.82 -24.73
N GLY A 387 33.84 -7.11 -24.02
CA GLY A 387 33.92 -6.92 -22.59
C GLY A 387 34.30 -5.47 -22.27
N GLU A 388 33.82 -4.97 -21.14
CA GLU A 388 34.43 -3.82 -20.48
C GLU A 388 34.47 -4.06 -18.97
N VAL A 389 35.69 -3.96 -18.48
CA VAL A 389 36.13 -4.00 -17.10
C VAL A 389 35.94 -2.59 -16.54
N ILE A 390 35.37 -2.44 -15.35
CA ILE A 390 35.42 -1.17 -14.62
C ILE A 390 36.27 -1.42 -13.38
N GLU A 391 37.37 -0.68 -13.34
CA GLU A 391 38.40 -0.65 -12.31
C GLU A 391 37.88 0.01 -11.02
N GLU A 392 38.26 -0.57 -9.89
CA GLU A 392 38.25 0.06 -8.58
C GLU A 392 39.41 1.05 -8.49
N GLU A 393 39.14 2.31 -8.14
CA GLU A 393 40.12 3.15 -7.46
C GLU A 393 39.51 3.71 -6.17
N ALA A 394 40.12 3.28 -5.08
CA ALA A 394 40.12 3.98 -3.80
C ALA A 394 41.45 4.75 -3.71
N ASP A 395 41.40 6.03 -3.36
CA ASP A 395 42.45 6.61 -2.53
C ASP A 395 41.92 7.81 -1.73
N ASP A 396 42.44 7.87 -0.51
CA ASP A 396 42.17 8.84 0.55
C ASP A 396 42.69 10.25 0.22
N ASP A 397 42.03 11.31 0.70
CA ASP A 397 42.76 12.45 1.28
C ASP A 397 41.91 13.22 2.31
N ASP A 398 42.55 13.46 3.45
CA ASP A 398 42.10 14.22 4.61
C ASP A 398 42.18 15.74 4.33
N GLY A 399 41.18 16.51 4.74
CA GLY A 399 41.20 17.96 4.56
C GLY A 399 40.24 18.73 5.45
N GLN A 400 40.61 18.91 6.72
CA GLN A 400 40.04 19.89 7.64
C GLN A 400 40.09 21.33 7.09
N ALA A 401 38.94 22.00 7.03
CA ALA A 401 38.68 23.42 7.37
C ALA A 401 37.17 23.63 7.19
N GLY A 402 36.40 24.29 8.04
CA GLY A 402 36.70 25.44 8.89
C GLY A 402 35.55 26.42 8.68
N LEU A 403 34.78 26.65 9.74
CA LEU A 403 33.68 27.61 9.85
C LEU A 403 34.01 29.00 9.27
N GLY A 404 33.03 29.63 8.62
CA GLY A 404 32.93 31.09 8.54
C GLY A 404 32.48 31.63 7.18
N ASP A 405 31.59 32.62 7.23
CA ASP A 405 31.12 33.52 6.16
C ASP A 405 30.06 33.00 5.17
N PHE A 406 28.99 33.74 4.85
CA PHE A 406 28.29 34.89 5.44
C PHE A 406 27.06 35.11 4.52
N VAL A 407 26.06 35.81 5.07
CA VAL A 407 24.84 36.37 4.43
C VAL A 407 23.64 35.45 4.30
#